data_AF-A0A842YDI4-F1
#
_entry.id   AF-A0A842YDI4-F1
#
_cell.length_a   1.000
_cell.length_b   1.000
_cell.length_c   1.000
_cell.angle_alpha   90.00
_cell.angle_beta   90.00
_cell.angle_gamma   90.00
#
_symmetry.space_group_name_H-M   'P 1'
#
loop_
_entity.id
_entity.type
_entity.pdbx_description
1 polymer ?
#
loop_
_entity_poly.entity_id
_entity_poly.type
_entity_poly.pdbx_seq_one_letter_code
_entity_poly.pdbx_strand_id
1 'polypeptide(L)'
;KGVSETTAWMLQALLGISESEAMTSAASQTYMIREGATLFALIVSVISLIPLASILLEIPYFSKITRPIPEKIPTQGRSWWIFAIVNSLIGGITFLFLPMVGMMLGALLGAYAPVFLLVTGNGLLLWFLVNALIACISYKLWFRKASVGEDGLSHEDTGRLEHFRDPESREIIMRTILLSIALFSFLYLVVGTSQQFLGIEFRYMWGVFKLFTAEKFIQFLVNIIPVFPFFLINGGVIAYGRLRLPESDTPLKTQMIWWIKIVFAMESTLLVMILVNYLPMFLFGTGPVLAMGLYGIFLMAYIPIFAGIFFLMTAFYIKTGRIYLGTIMGTLLVVW
;
A
#
# COMPACT_ATOMS: atom_id res chain seq x y z
N LYS A 1 -10.70 13.13 -27.82
CA LYS A 1 -10.31 14.34 -28.58
C LYS A 1 -8.95 14.88 -28.13
N GLY A 2 -8.76 15.28 -26.87
CA GLY A 2 -7.47 15.81 -26.40
C GLY A 2 -6.26 14.85 -26.50
N VAL A 3 -6.43 13.56 -26.16
CA VAL A 3 -5.32 12.58 -26.29
C VAL A 3 -4.96 12.33 -27.75
N SER A 4 -5.94 12.15 -28.63
CA SER A 4 -5.71 11.96 -30.07
C SER A 4 -5.05 13.17 -30.72
N GLU A 5 -5.48 14.39 -30.36
CA GLU A 5 -4.86 15.63 -30.85
C GLU A 5 -3.40 15.75 -30.38
N THR A 6 -3.14 15.44 -29.10
CA THR A 6 -1.77 15.44 -28.55
C THR A 6 -0.88 14.41 -29.24
N THR A 7 -1.39 13.19 -29.45
CA THR A 7 -0.67 12.13 -30.17
C THR A 7 -0.38 12.55 -31.61
N ALA A 8 -1.34 13.12 -32.34
CA ALA A 8 -1.12 13.57 -33.70
C ALA A 8 -0.11 14.73 -33.76
N TRP A 9 -0.18 15.67 -32.82
CA TRP A 9 0.82 16.73 -32.71
C TRP A 9 2.23 16.16 -32.51
N MET A 10 2.40 15.15 -31.63
CA MET A 10 3.69 14.48 -31.45
C MET A 10 4.16 13.75 -32.70
N LEU A 11 3.26 13.04 -33.39
CA LEU A 11 3.60 12.34 -34.63
C LEU A 11 4.07 13.32 -35.72
N GLN A 12 3.39 14.45 -35.87
CA GLN A 12 3.82 15.53 -36.79
C GLN A 12 5.19 16.07 -36.39
N ALA A 13 5.38 16.40 -35.10
CA ALA A 13 6.62 17.02 -34.63
C ALA A 13 7.83 16.07 -34.69
N LEU A 14 7.65 14.79 -34.42
CA LEU A 14 8.75 13.81 -34.30
C LEU A 14 9.03 13.07 -35.61
N LEU A 15 7.98 12.77 -36.39
CA LEU A 15 8.10 11.95 -37.61
C LEU A 15 7.86 12.74 -38.90
N GLY A 16 7.44 14.01 -38.80
CA GLY A 16 7.21 14.87 -39.97
C GLY A 16 6.05 14.41 -40.85
N ILE A 17 5.18 13.53 -40.35
CA ILE A 17 4.03 13.03 -41.12
C ILE A 17 2.94 14.09 -41.23
N SER A 18 2.10 13.98 -42.28
CA SER A 18 1.03 14.95 -42.54
C SER A 18 -0.02 14.95 -41.42
N GLU A 19 -0.72 16.08 -41.24
CA GLU A 19 -1.76 16.22 -40.20
C GLU A 19 -2.87 15.18 -40.34
N SER A 20 -3.33 14.91 -41.57
CA SER A 20 -4.38 13.92 -41.85
C SER A 20 -3.94 12.51 -41.48
N GLU A 21 -2.69 12.14 -41.80
CA GLU A 21 -2.11 10.85 -41.46
C GLU A 21 -1.90 10.70 -39.95
N ALA A 22 -1.39 11.74 -39.29
CA ALA A 22 -1.22 11.79 -37.85
C ALA A 22 -2.55 11.63 -37.11
N MET A 23 -3.61 12.29 -37.58
CA MET A 23 -4.93 12.22 -36.96
C MET A 23 -5.60 10.87 -37.16
N THR A 24 -5.43 10.27 -38.34
CA THR A 24 -5.92 8.91 -38.62
C THR A 24 -5.23 7.89 -37.71
N SER A 25 -3.89 7.97 -37.60
CA SER A 25 -3.12 7.11 -36.71
C SER A 25 -3.53 7.29 -35.23
N ALA A 26 -3.62 8.54 -34.77
CA ALA A 26 -4.00 8.86 -33.40
C ALA A 26 -5.44 8.45 -33.02
N ALA A 27 -6.35 8.38 -33.98
CA ALA A 27 -7.72 7.90 -33.78
C ALA A 27 -7.79 6.38 -33.54
N SER A 28 -6.79 5.63 -34.02
CA SER A 28 -6.72 4.17 -33.90
C SER A 28 -5.98 3.67 -32.64
N GLN A 29 -5.58 4.57 -31.75
CA GLN A 29 -4.78 4.19 -30.57
C GLN A 29 -5.58 3.31 -29.59
N THR A 30 -4.94 2.23 -29.12
CA THR A 30 -5.53 1.27 -28.16
C THR A 30 -4.95 1.41 -26.75
N TYR A 31 -4.22 2.49 -26.48
CA TYR A 31 -3.46 2.68 -25.24
C TYR A 31 -4.33 2.53 -23.97
N MET A 32 -5.52 3.14 -23.93
CA MET A 32 -6.42 3.03 -22.77
C MET A 32 -6.94 1.60 -22.53
N ILE A 33 -7.13 0.83 -23.60
CA ILE A 33 -7.51 -0.59 -23.50
C ILE A 33 -6.35 -1.37 -22.88
N ARG A 34 -5.12 -1.11 -23.33
CA ARG A 34 -3.92 -1.72 -22.75
C ARG A 34 -3.78 -1.39 -21.27
N GLU A 35 -3.89 -0.13 -20.87
CA GLU A 35 -3.79 0.28 -19.46
C GLU A 35 -4.88 -0.38 -18.60
N GLY A 36 -6.12 -0.48 -19.10
CA GLY A 36 -7.20 -1.19 -18.41
C GLY A 36 -6.93 -2.69 -18.26
N ALA A 37 -6.42 -3.34 -19.30
CA ALA A 37 -6.08 -4.76 -19.28
C ALA A 37 -4.91 -5.07 -18.33
N THR A 38 -3.86 -4.23 -18.30
CA THR A 38 -2.72 -4.42 -17.39
C THR A 38 -3.10 -4.14 -15.94
N LEU A 39 -4.00 -3.17 -15.70
CA LEU A 39 -4.58 -2.94 -14.37
C LEU A 39 -5.41 -4.14 -13.92
N PHE A 40 -6.25 -4.69 -14.80
CA PHE A 40 -7.05 -5.88 -14.48
C PHE A 40 -6.15 -7.07 -14.14
N ALA A 41 -5.10 -7.33 -14.93
CA ALA A 41 -4.12 -8.37 -14.64
C ALA A 41 -3.40 -8.15 -13.30
N LEU A 42 -3.04 -6.91 -12.97
CA LEU A 42 -2.47 -6.54 -11.68
C LEU A 42 -3.43 -6.84 -10.52
N ILE A 43 -4.70 -6.42 -10.62
CA ILE A 43 -5.71 -6.65 -9.59
C ILE A 43 -5.95 -8.15 -9.38
N VAL A 44 -6.18 -8.90 -10.46
CA VAL A 44 -6.48 -10.34 -10.39
C VAL A 44 -5.30 -11.12 -9.83
N SER A 45 -4.07 -10.80 -10.25
CA SER A 45 -2.89 -11.48 -9.74
C SER A 45 -2.64 -11.20 -8.25
N VAL A 46 -2.84 -9.96 -7.77
CA VAL A 46 -2.74 -9.65 -6.34
C VAL A 46 -3.87 -10.30 -5.54
N ILE A 47 -5.11 -10.28 -6.03
CA ILE A 47 -6.25 -10.93 -5.36
C ILE A 47 -6.05 -12.45 -5.27
N SER A 48 -5.40 -13.07 -6.25
CA SER A 48 -5.11 -14.51 -6.24
C SER A 48 -4.21 -14.97 -5.08
N LEU A 49 -3.52 -14.05 -4.40
CA LEU A 49 -2.79 -14.34 -3.16
C LEU A 49 -3.71 -14.76 -2.01
N ILE A 50 -4.98 -14.33 -2.01
CA ILE A 50 -5.96 -14.66 -0.96
C ILE A 50 -6.33 -16.16 -0.98
N PRO A 51 -6.79 -16.75 -2.10
CA PRO A 51 -7.04 -18.19 -2.15
C PRO A 51 -5.76 -18.99 -1.97
N LEU A 52 -4.62 -18.56 -2.55
CA LEU A 52 -3.34 -19.24 -2.36
C LEU A 52 -2.93 -19.28 -0.88
N ALA A 53 -3.03 -18.17 -0.15
CA ALA A 53 -2.76 -18.13 1.28
C ALA A 53 -3.71 -19.04 2.05
N SER A 54 -4.98 -19.14 1.64
CA SER A 54 -5.96 -20.03 2.27
C SER A 54 -5.52 -21.50 2.16
N ILE A 55 -5.15 -21.93 0.95
CA ILE A 55 -4.65 -23.29 0.70
C ILE A 55 -3.38 -23.56 1.50
N LEU A 56 -2.44 -22.62 1.52
CA LEU A 56 -1.18 -22.81 2.24
C LEU A 56 -1.40 -22.85 3.75
N LEU A 57 -2.32 -22.07 4.31
CA LEU A 57 -2.64 -22.06 5.75
C LEU A 57 -3.29 -23.37 6.23
N GLU A 58 -3.85 -24.18 5.34
CA GLU A 58 -4.37 -25.52 5.68
C GLU A 58 -3.24 -26.55 5.86
N ILE A 59 -2.04 -26.29 5.36
CA ILE A 59 -0.88 -27.16 5.55
C ILE A 59 -0.49 -27.16 7.04
N PRO A 60 -0.22 -28.32 7.69
CA PRO A 60 0.11 -28.41 9.12
C PRO A 60 1.27 -27.51 9.57
N TYR A 61 2.18 -27.18 8.63
CA TYR A 61 3.25 -26.24 8.89
C TYR A 61 2.79 -24.78 8.96
N PHE A 62 1.80 -24.35 8.18
CA PHE A 62 1.35 -22.95 8.21
C PHE A 62 0.10 -22.74 9.08
N SER A 63 -0.65 -23.79 9.38
CA SER A 63 -1.85 -23.70 10.24
C SER A 63 -1.57 -23.12 11.63
N LYS A 64 -0.36 -23.32 12.18
CA LYS A 64 0.10 -22.69 13.44
C LYS A 64 0.12 -21.15 13.42
N ILE A 65 0.11 -20.51 12.24
CA ILE A 65 0.02 -19.05 12.12
C ILE A 65 -1.39 -18.58 12.52
N THR A 66 -2.40 -19.40 12.22
CA THR A 66 -3.80 -19.04 12.41
C THR A 66 -4.20 -19.11 13.88
N ARG A 67 -5.06 -18.17 14.27
CA ARG A 67 -5.79 -18.17 15.54
C ARG A 67 -7.15 -17.54 15.32
N PRO A 68 -8.13 -17.81 16.20
CA PRO A 68 -9.36 -17.04 16.23
C PRO A 68 -9.07 -15.53 16.38
N ILE A 69 -9.89 -14.72 15.72
CA ILE A 69 -9.85 -13.27 15.86
C ILE A 69 -10.10 -12.91 17.33
N PRO A 70 -9.32 -12.01 17.96
CA PRO A 70 -9.52 -11.71 19.36
C PRO A 70 -10.89 -11.05 19.62
N GLU A 71 -11.61 -11.55 20.62
CA GLU A 71 -12.98 -11.13 20.93
C GLU A 71 -13.08 -9.69 21.43
N LYS A 72 -12.11 -9.25 22.25
CA LYS A 72 -12.09 -7.90 22.83
C LYS A 72 -11.84 -6.84 21.77
N ILE A 73 -12.84 -6.06 21.38
CA ILE A 73 -12.69 -5.00 20.37
C ILE A 73 -12.13 -3.72 21.01
N PRO A 74 -10.95 -3.23 20.62
CA PRO A 74 -10.26 -2.17 21.37
C PRO A 74 -10.91 -0.78 21.33
N THR A 75 -11.55 -0.41 20.22
CA THR A 75 -12.22 0.90 20.10
C THR A 75 -13.53 0.78 19.33
N GLN A 76 -14.57 1.48 19.79
CA GLN A 76 -15.90 1.45 19.18
C GLN A 76 -16.58 2.82 19.20
N GLY A 77 -17.64 2.96 18.40
CA GLY A 77 -18.49 4.14 18.35
C GLY A 77 -17.71 5.43 18.09
N ARG A 78 -17.92 6.45 18.93
CA ARG A 78 -17.29 7.76 18.79
C ARG A 78 -15.76 7.70 18.89
N SER A 79 -15.22 6.84 19.77
CA SER A 79 -13.77 6.73 19.96
C SER A 79 -13.06 6.25 18.69
N TRP A 80 -13.65 5.26 18.00
CA TRP A 80 -13.14 4.73 16.74
C TRP A 80 -13.04 5.83 15.68
N TRP A 81 -14.10 6.62 15.51
CA TRP A 81 -14.11 7.73 14.54
C TRP A 81 -13.08 8.81 14.86
N ILE A 82 -12.92 9.18 16.12
CA ILE A 82 -11.88 10.14 16.53
C ILE A 82 -10.50 9.61 16.16
N PHE A 83 -10.17 8.36 16.51
CA PHE A 83 -8.88 7.79 16.18
C PHE A 83 -8.65 7.61 14.67
N ALA A 84 -9.68 7.24 13.92
CA ALA A 84 -9.62 7.10 12.47
C ALA A 84 -9.38 8.47 11.78
N ILE A 85 -10.12 9.50 12.16
CA ILE A 85 -9.97 10.86 11.61
C ILE A 85 -8.59 11.42 11.98
N VAL A 86 -8.17 11.30 13.24
CA VAL A 86 -6.84 11.77 13.68
C VAL A 86 -5.72 11.06 12.92
N ASN A 87 -5.82 9.74 12.74
CA ASN A 87 -4.83 8.97 11.99
C ASN A 87 -4.74 9.44 10.53
N SER A 88 -5.91 9.59 9.88
CA SER A 88 -6.01 10.09 8.52
C SER A 88 -5.43 11.50 8.37
N LEU A 89 -5.74 12.41 9.30
CA LEU A 89 -5.24 13.79 9.31
C LEU A 89 -3.72 13.82 9.46
N ILE A 90 -3.14 13.00 10.34
CA ILE A 90 -1.68 12.90 10.49
C ILE A 90 -1.06 12.47 9.16
N GLY A 91 -1.56 11.40 8.53
CA GLY A 91 -1.07 10.91 7.25
C GLY A 91 -1.13 11.98 6.16
N GLY A 92 -2.29 12.62 6.00
CA GLY A 92 -2.49 13.68 5.01
C GLY A 92 -1.63 14.92 5.25
N ILE A 93 -1.70 15.51 6.45
CA ILE A 93 -0.97 16.75 6.78
C ILE A 93 0.53 16.55 6.62
N THR A 94 1.07 15.42 7.11
CA THR A 94 2.49 15.12 6.95
C THR A 94 2.89 14.90 5.49
N PHE A 95 1.98 14.42 4.64
CA PHE A 95 2.23 14.25 3.21
C PHE A 95 2.39 15.56 2.45
N LEU A 96 1.87 16.69 2.95
CA LEU A 96 2.00 17.98 2.28
C LEU A 96 3.46 18.45 2.17
N PHE A 97 4.34 18.04 3.09
CA PHE A 97 5.70 18.55 3.16
C PHE A 97 6.78 17.47 3.27
N LEU A 98 6.52 16.33 3.94
CA LEU A 98 7.56 15.31 4.12
C LEU A 98 8.09 14.72 2.80
N PRO A 99 7.27 14.46 1.77
CA PRO A 99 7.80 13.99 0.49
C PRO A 99 8.76 14.99 -0.17
N MET A 100 8.51 16.30 -0.02
CA MET A 100 9.40 17.35 -0.51
C MET A 100 10.71 17.39 0.29
N VAL A 101 10.63 17.27 1.62
CA VAL A 101 11.82 17.20 2.49
C VAL A 101 12.65 15.96 2.17
N GLY A 102 12.03 14.79 2.03
CA GLY A 102 12.73 13.55 1.73
C GLY A 102 13.30 13.50 0.32
N MET A 103 12.69 14.20 -0.64
CA MET A 103 13.27 14.43 -1.95
C MET A 103 14.58 15.21 -1.84
N MET A 104 14.57 16.33 -1.11
CA MET A 104 15.76 17.17 -0.91
C MET A 104 16.87 16.40 -0.16
N LEU A 105 16.55 15.71 0.92
CA LEU A 105 17.51 14.88 1.66
C LEU A 105 18.05 13.74 0.80
N GLY A 106 17.19 13.09 0.02
CA GLY A 106 17.56 12.04 -0.91
C GLY A 106 18.54 12.53 -1.98
N ALA A 107 18.31 13.72 -2.54
CA ALA A 107 19.24 14.34 -3.49
C ALA A 107 20.63 14.59 -2.86
N LEU A 108 20.66 15.08 -1.62
CA LEU A 108 21.92 15.29 -0.88
C LEU A 108 22.64 13.96 -0.60
N LEU A 109 21.93 12.94 -0.14
CA LEU A 109 22.49 11.62 0.17
C LEU A 109 22.90 10.85 -1.09
N GLY A 110 22.24 11.09 -2.22
CA GLY A 110 22.55 10.50 -3.51
C GLY A 110 23.96 10.83 -4.01
N ALA A 111 24.56 11.93 -3.53
CA ALA A 111 25.95 12.27 -3.80
C ALA A 111 26.95 11.29 -3.13
N TYR A 112 26.52 10.55 -2.10
CA TYR A 112 27.37 9.67 -1.30
C TYR A 112 27.00 8.19 -1.40
N ALA A 113 25.74 7.88 -1.70
CA ALA A 113 25.25 6.51 -1.76
C ALA A 113 24.24 6.31 -2.92
N PRO A 114 24.53 5.41 -3.88
CA PRO A 114 23.69 5.19 -5.06
C PRO A 114 22.23 4.82 -4.78
N VAL A 115 21.94 4.23 -3.61
CA VAL A 115 20.57 3.84 -3.23
C VAL A 115 19.60 5.02 -3.13
N PHE A 116 20.12 6.24 -2.90
CA PHE A 116 19.31 7.45 -2.82
C PHE A 116 19.15 8.18 -4.17
N LEU A 117 19.64 7.63 -5.29
CA LEU A 117 19.52 8.28 -6.60
C LEU A 117 18.07 8.37 -7.10
N LEU A 118 17.15 7.53 -6.59
CA LEU A 118 15.73 7.67 -6.85
C LEU A 118 15.12 8.77 -5.95
N VAL A 119 15.42 10.01 -6.28
CA VAL A 119 15.10 11.21 -5.50
C VAL A 119 13.61 11.34 -5.17
N THR A 120 12.72 11.00 -6.11
CA THR A 120 11.25 10.98 -5.89
C THR A 120 10.78 9.85 -4.97
N GLY A 121 11.47 8.70 -4.97
CA GLY A 121 11.17 7.59 -4.07
C GLY A 121 11.50 7.95 -2.62
N ASN A 122 12.64 8.62 -2.39
CA ASN A 122 13.11 8.99 -1.05
C ASN A 122 12.10 9.83 -0.25
N GLY A 123 11.32 10.68 -0.92
CA GLY A 123 10.26 11.44 -0.26
C GLY A 123 9.19 10.56 0.38
N LEU A 124 8.76 9.52 -0.33
CA LEU A 124 7.77 8.57 0.20
C LEU A 124 8.38 7.73 1.33
N LEU A 125 9.65 7.32 1.21
CA LEU A 125 10.35 6.57 2.27
C LEU A 125 10.45 7.38 3.57
N LEU A 126 10.76 8.68 3.49
CA LEU A 126 10.75 9.55 4.66
C LEU A 126 9.35 9.68 5.26
N TRP A 127 8.33 9.86 4.41
CA TRP A 127 6.94 9.96 4.87
C TRP A 127 6.49 8.69 5.61
N PHE A 128 6.86 7.50 5.10
CA PHE A 128 6.61 6.23 5.78
C PHE A 128 7.28 6.16 7.15
N LEU A 129 8.57 6.48 7.23
CA LEU A 129 9.34 6.38 8.48
C LEU A 129 8.81 7.32 9.57
N VAL A 130 8.51 8.57 9.20
CA VAL A 130 7.98 9.56 10.15
C VAL A 130 6.56 9.17 10.60
N ASN A 131 5.70 8.71 9.69
CA ASN A 131 4.37 8.23 10.07
C ASN A 131 4.44 6.98 10.96
N ALA A 132 5.35 6.05 10.70
CA ALA A 132 5.61 4.91 11.57
C ALA A 132 6.02 5.34 12.98
N LEU A 133 6.89 6.35 13.09
CA LEU A 133 7.30 6.91 14.38
C LEU A 133 6.13 7.56 15.13
N ILE A 134 5.37 8.44 14.45
CA ILE A 134 4.20 9.12 15.05
C ILE A 134 3.17 8.09 15.50
N ALA A 135 2.84 7.10 14.66
CA ALA A 135 1.90 6.05 14.99
C ALA A 135 2.41 5.15 16.13
N CYS A 136 3.71 4.87 16.20
CA CYS A 136 4.31 4.11 17.29
C CYS A 136 4.16 4.85 18.62
N ILE A 137 4.45 6.15 18.65
CA ILE A 137 4.26 6.99 19.85
C ILE A 137 2.78 7.06 20.22
N SER A 138 1.90 7.36 19.26
CA SER A 138 0.44 7.43 19.45
C SER A 138 -0.11 6.12 20.03
N TYR A 139 0.27 4.99 19.44
CA TYR A 139 -0.14 3.68 19.91
C TYR A 139 0.39 3.39 21.30
N LYS A 140 1.67 3.64 21.58
CA LYS A 140 2.28 3.36 22.89
C LYS A 140 1.59 4.15 24.01
N LEU A 141 1.27 5.42 23.77
CA LEU A 141 0.56 6.27 24.72
C LEU A 141 -0.88 5.80 24.95
N TRP A 142 -1.57 5.38 23.89
CA TRP A 142 -2.92 4.82 23.99
C TRP A 142 -2.93 3.46 24.70
N PHE A 143 -2.08 2.53 24.26
CA PHE A 143 -2.04 1.16 24.77
C PHE A 143 -1.69 1.11 26.25
N ARG A 144 -0.75 1.95 26.71
CA ARG A 144 -0.43 2.09 28.15
C ARG A 144 -1.64 2.43 29.01
N LYS A 145 -2.62 3.16 28.49
CA LYS A 145 -3.86 3.48 29.21
C LYS A 145 -4.88 2.37 29.06
N ALA A 146 -4.98 1.78 27.87
CA ALA A 146 -5.92 0.72 27.56
C ALA A 146 -5.57 -0.64 28.22
N SER A 147 -4.31 -0.83 28.63
CA SER A 147 -3.82 -2.05 29.30
C SER A 147 -3.93 -2.00 30.83
N VAL A 148 -4.53 -0.95 31.42
CA VAL A 148 -4.65 -0.80 32.88
C VAL A 148 -5.95 -1.40 33.38
N GLY A 149 -5.90 -2.11 34.51
CA GLY A 149 -7.06 -2.71 35.17
C GLY A 149 -7.24 -4.20 34.84
N GLU A 150 -8.16 -4.86 35.54
CA GLU A 150 -8.44 -6.30 35.37
C GLU A 150 -8.97 -6.65 33.97
N ASP A 151 -9.67 -5.71 33.33
CA ASP A 151 -10.19 -5.85 31.95
C ASP A 151 -9.27 -5.27 30.87
N GLY A 152 -8.04 -4.87 31.23
CA GLY A 152 -7.07 -4.26 30.34
C GLY A 152 -6.79 -5.07 29.06
N LEU A 153 -6.44 -4.37 27.99
CA LEU A 153 -6.06 -5.01 26.72
C LEU A 153 -4.66 -5.61 26.80
N SER A 154 -4.54 -6.86 26.37
CA SER A 154 -3.27 -7.55 26.10
C SER A 154 -2.73 -7.20 24.71
N HIS A 155 -1.48 -7.58 24.40
CA HIS A 155 -0.97 -7.44 23.04
C HIS A 155 -1.71 -8.40 22.09
N GLU A 156 -2.05 -9.60 22.56
CA GLU A 156 -2.85 -10.58 21.80
C GLU A 156 -4.22 -10.03 21.40
N ASP A 157 -4.86 -9.22 22.25
CA ASP A 157 -6.14 -8.54 21.92
C ASP A 157 -6.01 -7.58 20.74
N THR A 158 -4.80 -7.16 20.39
CA THR A 158 -4.50 -6.30 19.24
C THR A 158 -3.95 -7.06 18.03
N GLY A 159 -4.01 -8.41 18.06
CA GLY A 159 -3.48 -9.27 17.00
C GLY A 159 -1.95 -9.32 16.95
N ARG A 160 -1.28 -8.92 18.04
CA ARG A 160 0.18 -8.97 18.22
C ARG A 160 0.55 -10.12 19.14
N LEU A 161 1.76 -10.63 18.97
CA LEU A 161 2.39 -11.55 19.91
C LEU A 161 2.65 -10.85 21.25
N GLU A 162 2.31 -11.51 22.35
CA GLU A 162 2.59 -11.04 23.71
C GLU A 162 4.10 -10.97 23.97
N HIS A 163 4.81 -12.07 23.69
CA HIS A 163 6.22 -12.23 24.03
C HIS A 163 7.03 -12.64 22.80
N PHE A 164 7.58 -11.66 22.07
CA PHE A 164 8.41 -11.91 20.88
C PHE A 164 9.66 -12.78 21.13
N ARG A 165 10.12 -12.87 22.39
CA ARG A 165 11.33 -13.63 22.73
C ARG A 165 11.07 -15.12 22.85
N ASP A 166 9.82 -15.53 23.01
CA ASP A 166 9.45 -16.92 23.25
C ASP A 166 9.69 -17.78 22.00
N PRO A 167 10.11 -19.05 22.16
CA PRO A 167 10.36 -19.94 21.02
C PRO A 167 9.15 -20.06 20.08
N GLU A 168 7.94 -20.16 20.62
CA GLU A 168 6.71 -20.25 19.84
C GLU A 168 6.44 -18.98 19.01
N SER A 169 6.58 -17.80 19.62
CA SER A 169 6.46 -16.51 18.92
C SER A 169 7.43 -16.41 17.75
N ARG A 170 8.69 -16.83 17.96
CA ARG A 170 9.70 -16.85 16.89
C ARG A 170 9.34 -17.83 15.78
N GLU A 171 8.85 -19.01 16.14
CA GLU A 171 8.38 -20.03 15.20
C GLU A 171 7.25 -19.47 14.32
N ILE A 172 6.27 -18.78 14.92
CA ILE A 172 5.15 -18.17 14.20
C ILE A 172 5.61 -17.08 13.25
N ILE A 173 6.52 -16.19 13.70
CA ILE A 173 7.09 -15.15 12.83
C ILE A 173 7.84 -15.78 11.65
N MET A 174 8.69 -16.79 11.89
CA MET A 174 9.44 -17.46 10.82
C MET A 174 8.51 -18.17 9.84
N ARG A 175 7.47 -18.87 10.32
CA ARG A 175 6.44 -19.47 9.47
C ARG A 175 5.72 -18.41 8.64
N THR A 176 5.42 -17.25 9.22
CA THR A 176 4.76 -16.13 8.51
C THR A 176 5.67 -15.50 7.44
N ILE A 177 6.98 -15.37 7.73
CA ILE A 177 7.97 -14.91 6.75
C ILE A 177 8.06 -15.88 5.59
N LEU A 178 8.17 -17.19 5.86
CA LEU A 178 8.24 -18.22 4.82
C LEU A 178 6.96 -18.25 3.96
N LEU A 179 5.79 -18.12 4.59
CA LEU A 179 4.52 -18.01 3.86
C LEU A 179 4.52 -16.77 2.96
N SER A 180 4.93 -15.62 3.47
CA SER A 180 5.03 -14.39 2.69
C SER A 180 6.00 -14.52 1.50
N ILE A 181 7.15 -15.17 1.70
CA ILE A 181 8.11 -15.45 0.62
C ILE A 181 7.47 -16.36 -0.43
N ALA A 182 6.73 -17.40 -0.04
CA ALA A 182 6.04 -18.28 -0.98
C ALA A 182 4.98 -17.52 -1.80
N LEU A 183 4.16 -16.69 -1.15
CA LEU A 183 3.14 -15.86 -1.81
C LEU A 183 3.77 -14.83 -2.76
N PHE A 184 4.80 -14.12 -2.31
CA PHE A 184 5.52 -13.15 -3.14
C PHE A 184 6.22 -13.83 -4.32
N SER A 185 6.84 -14.99 -4.10
CA SER A 185 7.50 -15.76 -5.17
C SER A 185 6.49 -16.23 -6.22
N PHE A 186 5.30 -16.70 -5.81
CA PHE A 186 4.23 -17.02 -6.73
C PHE A 186 3.86 -15.82 -7.61
N LEU A 187 3.63 -14.65 -7.01
CA LEU A 187 3.28 -13.45 -7.78
C LEU A 187 4.42 -13.00 -8.71
N TYR A 188 5.66 -13.08 -8.23
CA TYR A 188 6.86 -12.79 -9.01
C TYR A 188 6.99 -13.73 -10.22
N LEU A 189 6.67 -15.03 -10.07
CA LEU A 189 6.64 -15.99 -11.17
C LEU A 189 5.53 -15.69 -12.18
N VAL A 190 4.33 -15.30 -11.71
CA VAL A 190 3.22 -14.90 -12.60
C VAL A 190 3.61 -13.69 -13.45
N VAL A 191 4.15 -12.64 -12.81
CA VAL A 191 4.63 -11.44 -13.51
C VAL A 191 5.79 -11.76 -14.45
N GLY A 192 6.75 -12.57 -13.99
CA GLY A 192 7.88 -12.99 -14.80
C GLY A 192 7.46 -13.78 -16.04
N THR A 193 6.51 -14.70 -15.90
CA THR A 193 5.96 -15.47 -17.02
C THR A 193 5.29 -14.54 -18.04
N SER A 194 4.46 -13.59 -17.56
CA SER A 194 3.84 -12.60 -18.44
C SER A 194 4.87 -11.74 -19.18
N GLN A 195 5.90 -11.24 -18.49
CA GLN A 195 6.92 -10.40 -19.13
C GLN A 195 7.77 -11.20 -20.14
N GLN A 196 8.20 -12.41 -19.80
CA GLN A 196 9.10 -13.19 -20.65
C GLN A 196 8.40 -13.76 -21.88
N PHE A 197 7.16 -14.26 -21.74
CA PHE A 197 6.48 -14.93 -22.85
C PHE A 197 5.53 -14.01 -23.62
N LEU A 198 4.98 -12.97 -22.99
CA LEU A 198 3.99 -12.08 -23.62
C LEU A 198 4.50 -10.64 -23.80
N GLY A 199 5.61 -10.26 -23.16
CA GLY A 199 6.09 -8.87 -23.16
C GLY A 199 5.14 -7.91 -22.42
N ILE A 200 4.25 -8.43 -21.56
CA ILE A 200 3.23 -7.64 -20.87
C ILE A 200 3.65 -7.39 -19.42
N GLU A 201 3.70 -6.11 -19.05
CA GLU A 201 3.96 -5.65 -17.68
C GLU A 201 2.65 -5.40 -16.94
N PHE A 202 2.59 -5.83 -15.68
CA PHE A 202 1.43 -5.55 -14.82
C PHE A 202 1.63 -4.17 -14.22
N ARG A 203 0.73 -3.23 -14.54
CA ARG A 203 0.89 -1.84 -14.18
C ARG A 203 -0.42 -1.11 -13.94
N TYR A 204 -0.30 -0.07 -13.14
CA TYR A 204 -1.30 0.97 -12.99
C TYR A 204 -0.59 2.32 -12.89
N MET A 205 -0.79 3.17 -13.90
CA MET A 205 -0.06 4.45 -14.02
C MET A 205 1.46 4.24 -13.87
N TRP A 206 2.06 4.76 -12.79
CA TRP A 206 3.49 4.73 -12.50
C TRP A 206 3.91 3.44 -11.76
N GLY A 207 2.99 2.78 -11.06
CA GLY A 207 3.26 1.54 -10.34
C GLY A 207 3.33 0.37 -11.31
N VAL A 208 4.43 -0.38 -11.28
CA VAL A 208 4.68 -1.48 -12.21
C VAL A 208 5.42 -2.62 -11.52
N PHE A 209 4.90 -3.84 -11.65
CA PHE A 209 5.63 -5.02 -11.23
C PHE A 209 6.55 -5.47 -12.35
N LYS A 210 7.85 -5.56 -12.02
CA LYS A 210 8.89 -6.02 -12.95
C LYS A 210 9.84 -7.02 -12.28
N LEU A 211 10.43 -7.87 -13.10
CA LEU A 211 11.57 -8.68 -12.69
C LEU A 211 12.73 -7.80 -12.21
N PHE A 212 13.40 -8.25 -11.15
CA PHE A 212 14.54 -7.54 -10.58
C PHE A 212 15.77 -7.65 -11.48
N THR A 213 16.43 -6.52 -11.70
CA THR A 213 17.88 -6.51 -11.95
C THR A 213 18.61 -6.67 -10.62
N ALA A 214 19.89 -7.03 -10.63
CA ALA A 214 20.69 -7.13 -9.40
C ALA A 214 20.65 -5.83 -8.58
N GLU A 215 20.74 -4.68 -9.24
CA GLU A 215 20.65 -3.37 -8.60
C GLU A 215 19.26 -3.12 -7.97
N LYS A 216 18.18 -3.45 -8.69
CA LYS A 216 16.81 -3.27 -8.19
C LYS A 216 16.50 -4.20 -7.04
N PHE A 217 17.08 -5.40 -7.01
CA PHE A 217 16.96 -6.31 -5.87
C PHE A 217 17.62 -5.73 -4.61
N ILE A 218 18.80 -5.10 -4.74
CA ILE A 218 19.45 -4.42 -3.60
C ILE A 218 18.59 -3.24 -3.13
N GLN A 219 18.07 -2.43 -4.06
CA GLN A 219 17.15 -1.33 -3.73
C GLN A 219 15.89 -1.84 -3.01
N PHE A 220 15.32 -2.96 -3.48
CA PHE A 220 14.20 -3.63 -2.83
C PHE A 220 14.53 -3.98 -1.37
N LEU A 221 15.66 -4.63 -1.10
CA LEU A 221 16.06 -4.98 0.27
C LEU A 221 16.26 -3.75 1.18
N VAL A 222 16.85 -2.68 0.67
CA VAL A 222 17.07 -1.44 1.45
C VAL A 222 15.75 -0.72 1.74
N ASN A 223 14.84 -0.67 0.77
CA ASN A 223 13.55 0.02 0.90
C ASN A 223 12.58 -0.70 1.85
N ILE A 224 12.80 -1.98 2.17
CA ILE A 224 12.06 -2.66 3.25
C ILE A 224 12.27 -1.93 4.59
N ILE A 225 13.44 -1.37 4.85
CA ILE A 225 13.77 -0.76 6.15
C ILE A 225 12.81 0.39 6.54
N PRO A 226 12.57 1.40 5.68
CA PRO A 226 11.60 2.45 5.98
C PRO A 226 10.13 2.03 5.79
N VAL A 227 9.84 1.09 4.89
CA VAL A 227 8.45 0.70 4.54
C VAL A 227 7.86 -0.29 5.55
N PHE A 228 8.66 -1.24 6.03
CA PHE A 228 8.20 -2.28 6.97
C PHE A 228 7.64 -1.70 8.28
N PRO A 229 8.31 -0.75 8.97
CA PRO A 229 7.74 -0.13 10.17
C PRO A 229 6.41 0.57 9.89
N PHE A 230 6.23 1.17 8.71
CA PHE A 230 4.96 1.80 8.36
C PHE A 230 3.83 0.77 8.26
N PHE A 231 4.03 -0.32 7.53
CA PHE A 231 3.01 -1.37 7.40
C PHE A 231 2.83 -2.20 8.67
N LEU A 232 3.86 -2.32 9.52
CA LEU A 232 3.74 -2.99 10.82
C LEU A 232 2.92 -2.15 11.78
N ILE A 233 3.27 -0.88 11.93
CA ILE A 233 2.66 -0.01 12.93
C ILE A 233 1.36 0.60 12.42
N ASN A 234 1.37 1.34 11.32
CA ASN A 234 0.16 1.95 10.76
C ASN A 234 -0.75 0.86 10.18
N GLY A 235 -0.21 0.07 9.26
CA GLY A 235 -0.98 -0.93 8.53
C GLY A 235 -1.40 -2.14 9.38
N GLY A 236 -0.66 -2.49 10.44
CA GLY A 236 -0.95 -3.63 11.30
C GLY A 236 -1.57 -3.17 12.62
N VAL A 237 -0.75 -2.58 13.48
CA VAL A 237 -1.09 -2.24 14.87
C VAL A 237 -2.20 -1.20 14.97
N ILE A 238 -2.18 -0.15 14.14
CA ILE A 238 -3.25 0.86 14.15
C ILE A 238 -4.49 0.31 13.47
N ALA A 239 -4.39 -0.13 12.21
CA ALA A 239 -5.55 -0.52 11.42
C ALA A 239 -6.28 -1.76 11.96
N TYR A 240 -5.56 -2.83 12.32
CA TYR A 240 -6.14 -4.11 12.76
C TYR A 240 -5.94 -4.41 14.25
N GLY A 241 -5.17 -3.58 14.96
CA GLY A 241 -5.10 -3.59 16.42
C GLY A 241 -6.09 -2.59 17.01
N ARG A 242 -5.70 -1.31 17.07
CA ARG A 242 -6.51 -0.25 17.72
C ARG A 242 -7.86 -0.03 17.05
N LEU A 243 -7.90 0.03 15.71
CA LEU A 243 -9.09 0.34 14.91
C LEU A 243 -9.82 -0.92 14.43
N ARG A 244 -9.55 -2.10 15.02
CA ARG A 244 -10.26 -3.33 14.68
C ARG A 244 -11.77 -3.15 14.86
N LEU A 245 -12.52 -3.74 13.94
CA LEU A 245 -13.98 -3.71 13.92
C LEU A 245 -14.54 -5.05 14.38
N PRO A 246 -15.81 -5.12 14.83
CA PRO A 246 -16.50 -6.38 15.02
C PRO A 246 -16.66 -7.13 13.69
N GLU A 247 -16.72 -8.46 13.76
CA GLU A 247 -17.19 -9.27 12.64
C GLU A 247 -18.65 -8.98 12.33
N SER A 248 -19.00 -9.07 11.05
CA SER A 248 -20.37 -8.95 10.56
C SER A 248 -20.99 -10.33 10.32
N ASP A 249 -22.28 -10.36 10.02
CA ASP A 249 -23.07 -11.58 9.82
C ASP A 249 -22.55 -12.52 8.71
N THR A 250 -21.74 -12.01 7.76
CA THR A 250 -21.14 -12.84 6.70
C THR A 250 -19.66 -12.48 6.47
N PRO A 251 -18.80 -13.43 6.05
CA PRO A 251 -17.39 -13.17 5.78
C PRO A 251 -17.16 -12.07 4.74
N LEU A 252 -17.96 -12.03 3.67
CA LEU A 252 -17.86 -10.99 2.64
C LEU A 252 -18.21 -9.61 3.20
N LYS A 253 -19.27 -9.53 4.02
CA LYS A 253 -19.65 -8.27 4.67
C LYS A 253 -18.58 -7.80 5.65
N THR A 254 -17.97 -8.71 6.41
CA THR A 254 -16.82 -8.42 7.29
C THR A 254 -15.66 -7.82 6.48
N GLN A 255 -15.22 -8.53 5.41
CA GLN A 255 -14.14 -8.06 4.52
C GLN A 255 -14.40 -6.67 3.98
N MET A 256 -15.59 -6.43 3.41
CA MET A 256 -15.91 -5.16 2.74
C MET A 256 -16.04 -4.00 3.73
N ILE A 257 -16.73 -4.19 4.87
CA ILE A 257 -16.89 -3.14 5.87
C ILE A 257 -15.55 -2.77 6.49
N TRP A 258 -14.73 -3.77 6.83
CA TRP A 258 -13.41 -3.53 7.40
C TRP A 258 -12.51 -2.81 6.41
N TRP A 259 -12.45 -3.28 5.17
CA TRP A 259 -11.67 -2.65 4.12
C TRP A 259 -12.05 -1.18 3.92
N ILE A 260 -13.33 -0.87 3.72
CA ILE A 260 -13.80 0.52 3.49
C ILE A 260 -13.45 1.41 4.69
N LYS A 261 -13.67 0.93 5.91
CA LYS A 261 -13.38 1.70 7.13
C LYS A 261 -11.89 1.90 7.37
N ILE A 262 -11.05 0.93 7.01
CA ILE A 262 -9.60 1.05 7.10
C ILE A 262 -9.08 2.01 6.03
N VAL A 263 -9.54 1.91 4.78
CA VAL A 263 -9.21 2.89 3.74
C VAL A 263 -9.60 4.30 4.19
N PHE A 264 -10.78 4.48 4.79
CA PHE A 264 -11.17 5.75 5.38
C PHE A 264 -10.16 6.22 6.46
N ALA A 265 -9.81 5.35 7.42
CA ALA A 265 -8.92 5.70 8.51
C ALA A 265 -7.47 6.00 8.08
N MET A 266 -7.04 5.44 6.93
CA MET A 266 -5.66 5.53 6.45
C MET A 266 -5.48 6.59 5.36
N GLU A 267 -6.50 6.85 4.53
CA GLU A 267 -6.32 7.61 3.28
C GLU A 267 -7.32 8.76 3.07
N SER A 268 -8.36 8.90 3.90
CA SER A 268 -9.43 9.89 3.61
C SER A 268 -8.93 11.33 3.47
N THR A 269 -7.93 11.75 4.27
CA THR A 269 -7.36 13.11 4.16
C THR A 269 -6.51 13.24 2.90
N LEU A 270 -5.78 12.19 2.50
CA LEU A 270 -5.04 12.17 1.24
C LEU A 270 -5.99 12.29 0.04
N LEU A 271 -7.13 11.61 0.09
CA LEU A 271 -8.18 11.74 -0.92
C LEU A 271 -8.74 13.16 -0.99
N VAL A 272 -9.06 13.76 0.16
CA VAL A 272 -9.51 15.17 0.22
C VAL A 272 -8.46 16.10 -0.37
N MET A 273 -7.17 15.90 -0.07
CA MET A 273 -6.09 16.70 -0.62
C MET A 273 -5.99 16.61 -2.14
N ILE A 274 -6.13 15.40 -2.71
CA ILE A 274 -6.15 15.21 -4.17
C ILE A 274 -7.34 15.93 -4.80
N LEU A 275 -8.52 15.81 -4.20
CA LEU A 275 -9.73 16.48 -4.67
C LEU A 275 -9.55 18.01 -4.62
N VAL A 276 -9.07 18.55 -3.50
CA VAL A 276 -8.78 19.99 -3.37
C VAL A 276 -7.73 20.45 -4.39
N ASN A 277 -6.69 19.64 -4.63
CA ASN A 277 -5.60 20.01 -5.51
C ASN A 277 -6.01 20.01 -6.99
N TYR A 278 -6.75 18.99 -7.44
CA TYR A 278 -6.99 18.75 -8.88
C TYR A 278 -8.43 18.96 -9.33
N LEU A 279 -9.44 18.87 -8.45
CA LEU A 279 -10.83 19.09 -8.86
C LEU A 279 -11.06 20.50 -9.43
N PRO A 280 -10.50 21.59 -8.84
CA PRO A 280 -10.62 22.93 -9.42
C PRO A 280 -9.99 23.04 -10.81
N MET A 281 -8.87 22.35 -11.04
CA MET A 281 -8.23 22.28 -12.36
C MET A 281 -9.16 21.64 -13.40
N PHE A 282 -9.84 20.55 -13.06
CA PHE A 282 -10.77 19.88 -13.99
C PHE A 282 -12.08 20.65 -14.21
N LEU A 283 -12.57 21.37 -13.19
CA LEU A 283 -13.84 22.09 -13.28
C LEU A 283 -13.70 23.51 -13.85
N PHE A 284 -12.60 24.19 -13.56
CA PHE A 284 -12.43 25.63 -13.83
C PHE A 284 -11.20 25.96 -14.67
N GLY A 285 -10.40 24.96 -15.07
CA GLY A 285 -9.20 25.18 -15.88
C GLY A 285 -8.08 25.91 -15.14
N THR A 286 -8.09 25.93 -13.80
CA THR A 286 -7.00 26.50 -13.00
C THR A 286 -5.79 25.57 -12.96
N GLY A 287 -4.65 26.07 -12.49
CA GLY A 287 -3.56 25.18 -12.06
C GLY A 287 -3.92 24.38 -10.79
N PRO A 288 -3.08 23.40 -10.40
CA PRO A 288 -3.19 22.73 -9.11
C PRO A 288 -3.15 23.74 -7.95
N VAL A 289 -4.04 23.58 -6.97
CA VAL A 289 -4.22 24.55 -5.88
C VAL A 289 -3.18 24.42 -4.77
N LEU A 290 -2.76 23.19 -4.48
CA LEU A 290 -1.78 22.87 -3.45
C LEU A 290 -0.40 22.75 -4.09
N ALA A 291 0.62 23.29 -3.43
CA ALA A 291 2.02 23.21 -3.84
C ALA A 291 2.64 21.82 -3.59
N MET A 292 1.99 20.75 -4.07
CA MET A 292 2.41 19.36 -3.86
C MET A 292 3.42 18.86 -4.91
N GLY A 293 3.71 19.67 -5.95
CA GLY A 293 4.60 19.29 -7.04
C GLY A 293 4.22 17.96 -7.69
N LEU A 294 5.21 17.13 -8.02
CA LEU A 294 4.98 15.79 -8.60
C LEU A 294 4.24 14.83 -7.65
N TYR A 295 4.31 15.05 -6.33
CA TYR A 295 3.66 14.15 -5.37
C TYR A 295 2.14 14.24 -5.41
N GLY A 296 1.57 15.36 -5.85
CA GLY A 296 0.14 15.43 -6.15
C GLY A 296 -0.25 14.40 -7.21
N ILE A 297 0.55 14.23 -8.26
CA ILE A 297 0.28 13.28 -9.33
C ILE A 297 0.50 11.84 -8.86
N PHE A 298 1.56 11.59 -8.09
CA PHE A 298 1.82 10.25 -7.54
C PHE A 298 0.74 9.80 -6.57
N LEU A 299 0.18 10.73 -5.79
CA LEU A 299 -0.86 10.40 -4.83
C LEU A 299 -2.14 9.89 -5.49
N MET A 300 -2.44 10.30 -6.74
CA MET A 300 -3.53 9.70 -7.54
C MET A 300 -3.33 8.19 -7.76
N ALA A 301 -2.07 7.73 -7.84
CA ALA A 301 -1.75 6.32 -7.99
C ALA A 301 -1.61 5.60 -6.64
N TYR A 302 -1.03 6.26 -5.64
CA TYR A 302 -0.81 5.64 -4.33
C TYR A 302 -2.11 5.32 -3.59
N ILE A 303 -3.13 6.20 -3.65
CA ILE A 303 -4.43 5.95 -2.99
C ILE A 303 -5.06 4.62 -3.45
N PRO A 304 -5.34 4.38 -4.74
CA PRO A 304 -5.94 3.11 -5.16
C PRO A 304 -5.03 1.90 -4.94
N ILE A 305 -3.70 2.06 -5.03
CA ILE A 305 -2.75 0.98 -4.72
C ILE A 305 -2.84 0.61 -3.24
N PHE A 306 -2.74 1.58 -2.32
CA PHE A 306 -2.84 1.34 -0.88
C PHE A 306 -4.22 0.80 -0.50
N ALA A 307 -5.29 1.28 -1.12
CA ALA A 307 -6.62 0.70 -0.94
C ALA A 307 -6.65 -0.79 -1.31
N GLY A 308 -6.02 -1.18 -2.43
CA GLY A 308 -5.85 -2.58 -2.81
C GLY A 308 -4.99 -3.39 -1.84
N ILE A 309 -3.91 -2.80 -1.32
CA ILE A 309 -3.06 -3.43 -0.29
C ILE A 309 -3.86 -3.63 1.01
N PHE A 310 -4.63 -2.64 1.46
CA PHE A 310 -5.46 -2.77 2.65
C PHE A 310 -6.58 -3.81 2.47
N PHE A 311 -7.10 -4.00 1.26
CA PHE A 311 -8.01 -5.11 0.98
C PHE A 311 -7.33 -6.47 1.25
N LEU A 312 -6.12 -6.66 0.72
CA LEU A 312 -5.34 -7.87 0.92
C LEU A 312 -4.99 -8.08 2.41
N MET A 313 -4.53 -7.03 3.08
CA MET A 313 -4.20 -7.07 4.51
C MET A 313 -5.42 -7.42 5.37
N THR A 314 -6.61 -6.92 5.02
CA THR A 314 -7.87 -7.25 5.71
C THR A 314 -8.16 -8.74 5.58
N ALA A 315 -8.03 -9.28 4.36
CA ALA A 315 -8.27 -10.69 4.11
C ALA A 315 -7.29 -11.59 4.89
N PHE A 316 -6.02 -11.21 4.95
CA PHE A 316 -5.01 -11.95 5.73
C PHE A 316 -5.22 -11.84 7.23
N TYR A 317 -5.66 -10.68 7.72
CA TYR A 317 -5.97 -10.53 9.15
C TYR A 317 -7.16 -11.40 9.55
N ILE A 318 -8.26 -11.38 8.76
CA ILE A 318 -9.43 -12.23 9.02
C ILE A 318 -9.05 -13.71 9.06
N LYS A 319 -8.15 -14.15 8.16
CA LYS A 319 -7.72 -15.56 8.10
C LYS A 319 -6.75 -15.98 9.20
N THR A 320 -5.94 -15.06 9.72
CA THR A 320 -4.85 -15.42 10.65
C THR A 320 -5.10 -14.95 12.08
N GLY A 321 -5.98 -13.98 12.29
CA GLY A 321 -6.15 -13.28 13.57
C GLY A 321 -4.91 -12.49 14.02
N ARG A 322 -3.90 -12.34 13.15
CA ARG A 322 -2.61 -11.72 13.44
C ARG A 322 -2.25 -10.66 12.39
N ILE A 323 -1.51 -9.64 12.79
CA ILE A 323 -1.17 -8.52 11.90
C ILE A 323 -0.04 -8.83 10.90
N TYR A 324 0.76 -9.88 11.15
CA TYR A 324 2.06 -10.05 10.52
C TYR A 324 2.03 -10.40 9.03
N LEU A 325 1.14 -11.32 8.60
CA LEU A 325 1.05 -11.74 7.19
C LEU A 325 0.68 -10.56 6.28
N GLY A 326 -0.36 -9.80 6.69
CA GLY A 326 -0.74 -8.55 6.04
C GLY A 326 0.40 -7.53 6.00
N THR A 327 1.05 -7.28 7.13
CA THR A 327 2.17 -6.34 7.20
C THR A 327 3.32 -6.70 6.26
N ILE A 328 3.76 -7.96 6.27
CA ILE A 328 4.91 -8.38 5.46
C ILE A 328 4.53 -8.31 3.98
N MET A 329 3.36 -8.83 3.59
CA MET A 329 2.91 -8.78 2.19
C MET A 329 2.68 -7.34 1.70
N GLY A 330 2.06 -6.47 2.50
CA GLY A 330 1.91 -5.07 2.16
C GLY A 330 3.25 -4.36 1.97
N THR A 331 4.24 -4.67 2.81
CA THR A 331 5.62 -4.17 2.65
C THR A 331 6.23 -4.65 1.34
N LEU A 332 6.23 -5.97 1.08
CA LEU A 332 6.86 -6.54 -0.11
C LEU A 332 6.23 -6.00 -1.40
N LEU A 333 4.91 -5.84 -1.44
CA LEU A 333 4.20 -5.34 -2.62
C LEU A 333 4.38 -3.85 -2.88
N VAL A 334 4.60 -3.03 -1.84
CA VAL A 334 4.84 -1.58 -2.01
C VAL A 334 6.30 -1.28 -2.33
N VAL A 335 7.22 -2.11 -1.84
CA VAL A 335 8.64 -1.96 -2.14
C VAL A 335 9.00 -2.50 -3.53
N TRP A 336 8.27 -3.50 -4.02
CA TRP A 336 8.44 -4.06 -5.35
C TRP A 336 7.91 -3.14 -6.45
#